data_AF-A0A916R3R7-F1
#
_entry.id   AF-A0A916R3R7-F1
#
_cell.length_a   1.000
_cell.length_b   1.000
_cell.length_c   1.000
_cell.angle_alpha   90.00
_cell.angle_beta   90.00
_cell.angle_gamma   90.00
#
_symmetry.space_group_name_H-M   'P 1'
#
loop_
_entity.id
_entity.type
_entity.pdbx_description
1 polymer ?
#
loop_
_entity_poly.entity_id
_entity_poly.type
_entity_poly.pdbx_seq_one_letter_code
_entity_poly.pdbx_strand_id
1 'polypeptide(L)'
;MKEDGFYATFKHKQRIFPASKGAQALPLIRKLTYGLTISCVFIASMVHAGTCYAPDRPFVPADPDTAKEYADLIKRDFETYINDVQAYFRCLEIERGRAFTEAQEVSQEYGEFVQRDGQ
;
A
#
# COMPACT_ATOMS: atom_id res chain seq x y z
N MET A 1 -56.09 -0.65 27.24
CA MET A 1 -56.01 0.77 27.65
C MET A 1 -54.55 1.19 27.65
N LYS A 2 -54.28 2.32 26.98
CA LYS A 2 -53.23 3.31 27.27
C LYS A 2 -51.80 3.04 26.75
N GLU A 3 -51.52 3.52 25.54
CA GLU A 3 -50.18 3.94 25.10
C GLU A 3 -50.23 5.24 24.25
N ASP A 4 -50.92 6.28 24.74
CA ASP A 4 -50.91 7.62 24.11
C ASP A 4 -50.13 8.63 24.97
N GLY A 5 -48.85 8.33 25.23
CA GLY A 5 -48.06 9.09 26.21
C GLY A 5 -46.64 9.48 25.82
N PHE A 6 -46.12 9.06 24.66
CA PHE A 6 -44.69 9.19 24.35
C PHE A 6 -44.34 10.23 23.28
N TYR A 7 -45.32 10.74 22.51
CA TYR A 7 -45.05 11.64 21.37
C TYR A 7 -44.94 13.14 21.70
N ALA A 8 -45.03 13.55 22.97
CA ALA A 8 -45.16 14.96 23.35
C ALA A 8 -43.93 15.57 24.04
N THR A 9 -42.76 14.92 24.05
CA THR A 9 -41.58 15.42 24.83
C THR A 9 -40.29 15.54 24.02
N PHE A 10 -40.34 15.48 22.67
CA PHE A 10 -39.13 15.69 21.85
C PHE A 10 -39.07 17.03 21.12
N LYS A 11 -40.17 17.81 21.11
CA LYS A 11 -40.28 19.01 20.25
C LYS A 11 -39.90 20.35 20.91
N HIS A 12 -39.35 20.35 22.13
CA HIS A 12 -39.08 21.60 22.88
C HIS A 12 -37.58 21.96 22.99
N LYS A 13 -36.65 21.12 22.55
CA LYS A 13 -35.21 21.45 22.62
C LYS A 13 -34.61 21.81 21.27
N GLN A 14 -35.29 22.71 20.56
CA GLN A 14 -34.80 23.29 19.32
C GLN A 14 -34.86 24.82 19.39
N ARG A 15 -34.07 25.38 20.29
CA ARG A 15 -33.66 26.78 20.26
C ARG A 15 -32.37 26.89 21.04
N ILE A 16 -31.48 27.78 20.59
CA ILE A 16 -30.13 28.05 21.10
C ILE A 16 -29.04 27.20 20.41
N PHE A 17 -28.88 27.38 19.09
CA PHE A 17 -27.55 27.40 18.48
C PHE A 17 -27.43 28.71 17.70
N PRO A 18 -26.48 29.59 18.03
CA PRO A 18 -26.25 30.81 17.27
C PRO A 18 -25.72 30.44 15.88
N ALA A 19 -26.21 31.16 14.86
CA ALA A 19 -25.74 31.08 13.50
C ALA A 19 -24.24 31.41 13.44
N SER A 20 -23.41 30.37 13.30
CA SER A 20 -21.99 30.48 13.01
C SER A 20 -21.81 31.15 11.64
N LYS A 21 -21.39 32.41 11.63
CA LYS A 21 -20.81 33.07 10.46
C LYS A 21 -19.49 32.37 10.15
N GLY A 22 -19.51 31.41 9.23
CA GLY A 22 -18.33 30.65 8.83
C GLY A 22 -18.46 29.95 7.47
N ALA A 23 -19.38 30.40 6.62
CA ALA A 23 -19.45 29.94 5.24
C ALA A 23 -18.53 30.82 4.39
N GLN A 24 -17.26 30.41 4.24
CA GLN A 24 -16.41 30.77 3.07
C GLN A 24 -14.98 30.16 3.06
N ALA A 25 -14.50 29.49 4.12
CA ALA A 25 -13.15 28.86 4.10
C ALA A 25 -13.13 27.38 3.63
N LEU A 26 -14.29 26.76 3.45
CA LEU A 26 -14.43 25.32 3.18
C LEU A 26 -13.81 24.82 1.85
N PRO A 27 -13.87 25.54 0.70
CA PRO A 27 -13.36 24.99 -0.56
C PRO A 27 -11.83 25.05 -0.65
N LEU A 28 -11.19 25.99 0.05
CA LEU A 28 -9.73 26.16 0.01
C LEU A 28 -9.03 25.08 0.84
N ILE A 29 -9.55 24.81 2.05
CA ILE A 29 -9.06 23.73 2.92
C ILE A 29 -9.20 22.38 2.20
N ARG A 30 -10.33 22.16 1.53
CA ARG A 30 -10.61 20.94 0.76
C ARG A 30 -9.67 20.77 -0.45
N LYS A 31 -9.33 21.84 -1.17
CA LYS A 31 -8.34 21.79 -2.26
C LYS A 31 -6.93 21.46 -1.75
N LEU A 32 -6.56 22.04 -0.61
CA LEU A 32 -5.26 21.79 0.02
C LEU A 32 -5.13 20.33 0.48
N THR A 33 -6.19 19.76 1.06
CA THR A 33 -6.21 18.35 1.45
C THR A 33 -6.09 17.42 0.26
N TYR A 34 -6.78 17.68 -0.86
CA TYR A 34 -6.65 16.85 -2.06
C TYR A 34 -5.24 16.94 -2.65
N GLY A 35 -4.68 18.16 -2.75
CA GLY A 35 -3.30 18.35 -3.22
C GLY A 35 -2.28 17.61 -2.36
N LEU A 36 -2.42 17.69 -1.03
CA LEU A 36 -1.56 16.98 -0.09
C LEU A 36 -1.70 15.46 -0.23
N THR A 37 -2.92 14.92 -0.31
CA THR A 37 -3.12 13.48 -0.50
C THR A 37 -2.53 12.96 -1.81
N ILE A 38 -2.70 13.72 -2.91
CA ILE A 38 -2.12 13.37 -4.20
C ILE A 38 -0.60 13.39 -4.09
N SER A 39 -0.02 14.45 -3.52
CA SER A 39 1.43 14.57 -3.33
C SER A 39 2.02 13.44 -2.47
N CYS A 40 1.36 13.05 -1.37
CA CYS A 40 1.82 11.94 -0.53
C CYS A 40 1.82 10.59 -1.27
N VAL A 41 0.83 10.31 -2.12
CA VAL A 41 0.80 9.08 -2.94
C VAL A 41 1.97 9.04 -3.93
N PHE A 42 2.33 10.18 -4.53
CA PHE A 42 3.48 10.26 -5.43
C PHE A 42 4.82 10.02 -4.69
N ILE A 43 5.00 10.57 -3.49
CA ILE A 43 6.25 10.45 -2.72
C ILE A 43 6.43 9.04 -2.13
N ALA A 44 5.36 8.33 -1.77
CA ALA A 44 5.49 6.96 -1.25
C ALA A 44 6.10 5.99 -2.28
N SER A 45 6.03 6.30 -3.58
CA SER A 45 6.56 5.47 -4.65
C SER A 45 8.11 5.51 -4.78
N MET A 46 8.79 6.39 -4.03
CA MET A 46 10.23 6.64 -4.18
C MET A 46 11.10 6.11 -3.02
N VAL A 47 10.52 5.51 -1.98
CA VAL A 47 11.28 4.79 -0.93
C VAL A 47 11.53 3.34 -1.37
N HIS A 48 12.79 2.99 -1.65
CA HIS A 48 13.22 1.64 -2.09
C HIS A 48 14.12 0.98 -1.05
N ALA A 49 13.53 0.61 0.09
CA ALA A 49 14.01 -0.51 0.88
C ALA A 49 12.99 -1.64 0.69
N GLY A 50 13.07 -2.29 -0.47
CA GLY A 50 12.07 -3.27 -0.91
C GLY A 50 12.38 -4.64 -0.34
N THR A 51 11.62 -5.09 0.66
CA THR A 51 11.58 -6.52 0.95
C THR A 51 10.82 -7.21 -0.18
N CYS A 52 11.52 -7.93 -1.05
CA CYS A 52 10.88 -8.64 -2.16
C CYS A 52 10.22 -9.92 -1.66
N TYR A 53 8.90 -10.01 -1.78
CA TYR A 53 8.13 -11.20 -1.39
C TYR A 53 7.92 -12.12 -2.58
N ALA A 54 8.34 -13.38 -2.43
CA ALA A 54 8.06 -14.39 -3.42
C ALA A 54 6.57 -14.75 -3.39
N PRO A 55 5.91 -14.89 -4.56
CA PRO A 55 4.52 -15.35 -4.60
C PRO A 55 4.43 -16.84 -4.23
N ASP A 56 3.29 -17.22 -3.65
CA ASP A 56 3.00 -18.61 -3.33
C ASP A 56 2.79 -19.45 -4.60
N ARG A 57 3.24 -20.71 -4.57
CA ARG A 57 3.04 -21.60 -5.70
C ARG A 57 1.57 -21.98 -5.83
N PRO A 58 1.00 -21.96 -7.06
CA PRO A 58 -0.35 -22.48 -7.30
C PRO A 58 -0.47 -23.94 -6.87
N PHE A 59 -1.60 -24.29 -6.28
CA PHE A 59 -1.90 -25.66 -5.88
C PHE A 59 -2.55 -26.45 -7.03
N VAL A 60 -2.19 -27.72 -7.16
CA VAL A 60 -2.85 -28.67 -8.06
C VAL A 60 -3.25 -29.90 -7.24
N PRO A 61 -4.55 -30.26 -7.18
CA PRO A 61 -5.00 -31.48 -6.52
C PRO A 61 -4.33 -32.72 -7.12
N ALA A 62 -4.01 -33.70 -6.26
CA ALA A 62 -3.44 -34.97 -6.71
C ALA A 62 -4.45 -35.85 -7.46
N ASP A 63 -5.74 -35.69 -7.12
CA ASP A 63 -6.83 -36.40 -7.78
C ASP A 63 -7.15 -35.74 -9.15
N PRO A 64 -7.06 -36.50 -10.26
CA PRO A 64 -7.20 -35.94 -11.60
C PRO A 64 -8.63 -35.50 -11.93
N ASP A 65 -9.64 -36.14 -11.34
CA ASP A 65 -11.04 -35.77 -11.56
C ASP A 65 -11.33 -34.41 -10.89
N THR A 66 -10.85 -34.22 -9.66
CA THR A 66 -10.86 -32.94 -8.95
C THR A 66 -10.07 -31.86 -9.71
N ALA A 67 -8.87 -32.18 -10.20
CA ALA A 67 -8.08 -31.22 -10.98
C ALA A 67 -8.81 -30.78 -12.27
N LYS A 68 -9.55 -31.69 -12.90
CA LYS A 68 -10.36 -31.39 -14.08
C LYS A 68 -11.60 -30.57 -13.73
N GLU A 69 -12.27 -30.86 -12.61
CA GLU A 69 -13.42 -30.11 -12.11
C GLU A 69 -13.06 -28.63 -11.88
N TYR A 70 -11.87 -28.37 -11.36
CA TYR A 70 -11.38 -27.03 -11.03
C TYR A 70 -10.37 -26.46 -12.05
N ALA A 71 -10.31 -27.01 -13.27
CA ALA A 71 -9.27 -26.66 -14.25
C ALA A 71 -9.20 -25.15 -14.56
N ASP A 72 -10.35 -24.47 -14.68
CA ASP A 72 -10.38 -23.03 -14.96
C ASP A 72 -9.89 -22.19 -13.79
N LEU A 73 -10.17 -22.62 -12.55
CA LEU A 73 -9.66 -21.96 -11.34
C LEU A 73 -8.14 -22.13 -11.25
N ILE A 74 -7.67 -23.38 -11.39
CA ILE A 74 -6.24 -23.71 -11.36
C ILE A 74 -5.51 -22.88 -12.43
N LYS A 75 -6.04 -22.84 -13.66
CA LYS A 75 -5.44 -22.04 -14.74
C LYS A 75 -5.28 -20.57 -14.35
N ARG A 76 -6.30 -19.96 -13.74
CA ARG A 76 -6.25 -18.57 -13.28
C ARG A 76 -5.21 -18.34 -12.18
N ASP A 77 -5.05 -19.29 -11.27
CA ASP A 77 -4.04 -19.21 -10.21
C ASP A 77 -2.62 -19.24 -10.80
N PHE A 78 -2.39 -20.06 -11.83
CA PHE A 78 -1.13 -20.06 -12.58
C PHE A 78 -0.89 -18.73 -13.32
N GLU A 79 -1.91 -18.18 -13.99
CA GLU A 79 -1.80 -16.88 -14.66
C GLU A 79 -1.48 -15.76 -13.66
N THR A 80 -2.12 -15.77 -12.48
CA THR A 80 -1.83 -14.85 -11.38
C THR A 80 -0.38 -14.98 -10.91
N TYR A 81 0.06 -16.20 -10.60
CA TYR A 81 1.44 -16.48 -10.20
C TYR A 81 2.48 -15.99 -11.22
N ILE A 82 2.22 -16.19 -12.52
CA ILE A 82 3.14 -15.76 -13.58
C ILE A 82 3.26 -14.23 -13.62
N ASN A 83 2.18 -13.50 -13.34
CA ASN A 83 2.25 -12.04 -13.25
C ASN A 83 3.00 -11.59 -11.98
N ASP A 84 2.70 -12.22 -10.85
CA ASP A 84 3.28 -11.85 -9.56
C ASP A 84 4.78 -12.16 -9.50
N VAL A 85 5.23 -13.27 -10.10
CA VAL A 85 6.66 -13.63 -10.14
C VAL A 85 7.47 -12.66 -10.99
N GLN A 86 6.87 -12.05 -12.02
CA GLN A 86 7.52 -10.99 -12.80
C GLN A 86 7.72 -9.73 -11.95
N ALA A 87 6.72 -9.34 -11.16
CA ALA A 87 6.83 -8.22 -10.23
C ALA A 87 7.90 -8.50 -9.15
N TYR A 88 7.97 -9.74 -8.66
CA TYR A 88 9.01 -10.20 -7.74
C TYR A 88 10.42 -10.08 -8.34
N PHE A 89 10.63 -10.55 -9.58
CA PHE A 89 11.93 -10.41 -10.25
C PHE A 89 12.33 -8.96 -10.48
N ARG A 90 11.39 -8.09 -10.85
CA ARG A 90 11.67 -6.66 -10.98
C ARG A 90 12.12 -6.05 -9.65
N CYS A 91 11.49 -6.43 -8.54
CA CYS A 91 11.92 -6.00 -7.20
C CYS A 91 13.37 -6.46 -6.93
N LEU A 92 13.66 -7.74 -7.15
CA LEU A 92 14.99 -8.29 -6.89
C LEU A 92 16.09 -7.59 -7.70
N GLU A 93 15.82 -7.23 -8.95
CA GLU A 93 16.83 -6.57 -9.78
C GLU A 93 17.11 -5.13 -9.32
N ILE A 94 16.11 -4.44 -8.77
CA ILE A 94 16.31 -3.13 -8.12
C ILE A 94 17.19 -3.28 -6.87
N GLU A 95 16.87 -4.24 -6.02
CA GLU A 95 17.65 -4.50 -4.79
C GLU A 95 19.09 -4.93 -5.12
N ARG A 96 19.27 -5.74 -6.17
CA ARG A 96 20.59 -6.10 -6.69
C ARG A 96 21.36 -4.87 -7.17
N GLY A 97 20.72 -3.97 -7.91
CA GLY A 97 21.33 -2.72 -8.36
C GLY A 97 21.78 -1.84 -7.19
N ARG A 98 20.91 -1.64 -6.18
CA ARG A 98 21.25 -0.89 -4.96
C ARG A 98 22.44 -1.51 -4.23
N ALA A 99 22.38 -2.81 -3.96
CA ALA A 99 23.44 -3.52 -3.25
C ALA A 99 24.77 -3.51 -4.01
N PHE A 100 24.73 -3.52 -5.35
CA PHE A 100 25.93 -3.41 -6.17
C PHE A 100 26.60 -2.03 -6.05
N THR A 101 25.80 -0.96 -6.07
CA THR A 101 26.31 0.40 -5.84
C THR A 101 26.94 0.54 -4.46
N GLU A 102 26.24 0.09 -3.41
CA GLU A 102 26.77 0.13 -2.03
C GLU A 102 28.08 -0.66 -1.91
N ALA A 103 28.14 -1.87 -2.48
CA ALA A 103 29.36 -2.67 -2.47
C ALA A 103 30.53 -1.98 -3.20
N GLN A 104 30.25 -1.25 -4.30
CA GLN A 104 31.26 -0.48 -5.01
C GLN A 104 31.78 0.69 -4.14
N GLU A 105 30.89 1.44 -3.50
CA GLU A 105 31.26 2.56 -2.62
C GLU A 105 32.11 2.09 -1.44
N VAL A 106 31.64 1.05 -0.73
CA VAL A 106 32.38 0.46 0.40
C VAL A 106 33.74 -0.09 -0.03
N SER A 107 33.83 -0.68 -1.23
CA SER A 107 35.11 -1.17 -1.75
C SER A 107 36.10 -0.05 -2.04
N GLN A 108 35.63 1.11 -2.53
CA GLN A 108 36.47 2.29 -2.75
C GLN A 108 36.96 2.87 -1.43
N GLU A 109 36.07 3.04 -0.46
CA GLU A 109 36.41 3.50 0.89
C GLU A 109 37.45 2.59 1.55
N TYR A 110 37.29 1.27 1.41
CA TYR A 110 38.27 0.32 1.91
C TYR A 110 39.61 0.42 1.17
N GLY A 111 39.59 0.61 -0.16
CA GLY A 111 40.80 0.82 -0.95
C GLY A 111 41.59 2.05 -0.49
N GLU A 112 40.92 3.16 -0.20
CA GLU A 112 41.53 4.37 0.35
C GLU A 112 42.11 4.14 1.76
N PHE A 113 41.37 3.44 2.61
CA PHE A 113 41.85 3.06 3.95
C PHE A 113 43.14 2.24 3.87
N VAL A 114 43.19 1.22 3.01
CA VAL A 114 44.39 0.38 2.84
C VAL A 114 45.58 1.20 2.35
N GLN A 115 45.39 2.14 1.44
CA GLN A 115 46.46 3.01 0.96
C GLN A 115 47.00 3.95 2.05
N ARG A 116 46.13 4.42 2.96
CA ARG A 116 46.50 5.37 4.00
C ARG A 116 47.08 4.70 5.25
N ASP A 117 46.46 3.63 5.72
CA ASP A 117 46.64 3.08 7.08
C ASP A 117 46.97 1.57 7.10
N GLY A 118 47.01 0.90 5.95
CA GLY A 118 47.10 -0.56 5.84
C GLY A 118 48.49 -1.19 6.05
N GLN A 119 49.35 -0.59 6.90
CA GLN A 119 50.66 -1.17 7.27
C GLN A 119 50.55 -2.20 8.40
#